data_AF-A0A8H7RVA2-F1
#
_entry.id   AF-A0A8H7RVA2-F1
#
_cell.length_a   1.000
_cell.length_b   1.000
_cell.length_c   1.000
_cell.angle_alpha   90.00
_cell.angle_beta   90.00
_cell.angle_gamma   90.00
#
_symmetry.space_group_name_H-M   'P 1'
#
loop_
_entity.id
_entity.type
_entity.pdbx_description
1 polymer ?
#
loop_
_entity_poly.entity_id
_entity_poly.type
_entity_poly.pdbx_seq_one_letter_code
_entity_poly.pdbx_strand_id
1 'polypeptide(L)'
;MIIFVVRSVTSTKNIGFGEIKSIQQCSNNFVISKDLIRLGSFSKEAIDNYNLNGCLAIQSVGFATTFCISALIADAISPPR
;
A
#
# COMPACT_ATOMS: atom_id res chain seq x y z
N MET A 1 -10.15 10.61 7.03
CA MET A 1 -9.26 9.57 6.50
C MET A 1 -8.34 10.24 5.50
N ILE A 2 -7.03 10.28 5.76
CA ILE A 2 -6.07 10.89 4.85
C ILE A 2 -5.20 9.77 4.31
N ILE A 3 -5.10 9.70 2.98
CA ILE A 3 -4.22 8.78 2.27
C ILE A 3 -3.18 9.64 1.57
N PHE A 4 -1.92 9.26 1.70
CA PHE A 4 -0.80 9.90 1.03
C PHE A 4 -0.01 8.87 0.25
N VAL A 5 0.56 9.32 -0.86
CA VAL A 5 1.49 8.53 -1.65
C VAL A 5 2.88 8.76 -1.10
N VAL A 6 3.57 7.68 -0.75
CA VAL A 6 4.98 7.69 -0.36
C VAL A 6 5.80 7.41 -1.62
N ARG A 7 6.76 8.28 -1.95
CA ARG A 7 7.68 8.08 -3.07
C ARG A 7 9.11 8.01 -2.56
N SER A 8 9.90 7.11 -3.14
CA SER A 8 11.34 7.12 -2.85
C SER A 8 12.00 8.37 -3.43
N VAL A 9 13.02 8.84 -2.72
CA VAL A 9 13.90 9.93 -3.14
C VAL A 9 15.01 9.43 -4.09
N THR A 10 15.15 8.10 -4.23
CA THR A 10 16.12 7.47 -5.15
C THR A 10 15.65 7.48 -6.60
N SER A 11 16.58 7.35 -7.56
CA SER A 11 16.26 7.27 -9.01
C SER A 11 15.43 6.04 -9.41
N THR A 12 15.23 5.08 -8.52
CA THR A 12 14.35 3.92 -8.73
C THR A 12 12.90 4.31 -8.48
N LYS A 13 12.03 3.99 -9.44
CA LYS A 13 10.58 4.18 -9.33
C LYS A 13 10.07 3.33 -8.17
N ASN A 14 9.71 3.96 -7.06
CA ASN A 14 9.07 3.30 -5.92
C ASN A 14 7.85 4.13 -5.52
N ILE A 15 6.71 3.46 -5.46
CA ILE A 15 5.44 4.03 -5.02
C ILE A 15 4.98 3.21 -3.83
N GLY A 16 4.53 3.91 -2.79
CA GLY A 16 3.91 3.35 -1.61
C GLY A 16 2.70 4.18 -1.20
N PHE A 17 1.95 3.67 -0.24
CA PHE A 17 0.74 4.30 0.27
C PHE A 17 0.79 4.37 1.78
N GLY A 18 0.32 5.47 2.34
CA GLY A 18 0.18 5.63 3.77
C GLY A 18 -1.23 6.10 4.10
N GLU A 19 -1.81 5.55 5.16
CA GLU A 19 -3.08 6.00 5.70
C GLU A 19 -2.96 6.24 7.19
N ILE A 20 -3.53 7.36 7.66
CA ILE A 20 -3.56 7.70 9.08
C ILE A 20 -5.02 7.87 9.55
N LYS A 21 -5.31 7.26 10.70
CA LYS A 21 -6.58 7.38 11.44
C LYS A 21 -6.35 7.82 12.88
N SER A 22 -7.34 8.53 13.44
CA SER A 22 -7.33 8.95 14.84
C SER A 22 -7.50 7.76 15.79
N ILE A 23 -7.10 7.96 17.05
CA ILE A 23 -7.23 6.94 18.10
C ILE A 23 -8.69 6.55 18.38
N GLN A 24 -9.64 7.45 18.11
CA GLN A 24 -11.08 7.19 18.25
C GLN A 24 -11.57 6.08 17.32
N GLN A 25 -10.82 5.78 16.24
CA GLN A 25 -11.16 4.73 15.29
C GLN A 25 -10.48 3.38 15.63
N CYS A 26 -9.64 3.35 16.67
CA CYS A 26 -8.83 2.17 17.01
C CYS A 26 -9.65 0.94 17.43
N SER A 27 -10.87 1.13 17.94
CA SER A 27 -11.76 0.03 18.34
C SER A 27 -12.58 -0.55 17.19
N ASN A 28 -12.60 0.10 16.02
CA ASN A 28 -13.41 -0.35 14.89
C ASN A 28 -12.60 -1.22 13.93
N ASN A 29 -12.39 -2.48 14.34
CA ASN A 29 -11.61 -3.46 13.58
C ASN A 29 -12.16 -3.68 12.16
N PHE A 30 -13.48 -3.60 11.96
CA PHE A 30 -14.10 -3.74 10.65
C PHE A 30 -13.61 -2.67 9.68
N VAL A 31 -13.65 -1.39 10.10
CA VAL A 31 -13.18 -0.27 9.29
C VAL A 31 -11.68 -0.38 9.04
N ILE A 32 -10.89 -0.64 10.09
CA ILE A 32 -9.43 -0.79 9.98
C ILE A 32 -9.06 -1.86 8.95
N SER A 33 -9.72 -3.02 9.02
CA SER A 33 -9.47 -4.16 8.12
C SER A 33 -9.90 -3.85 6.68
N LYS A 34 -11.04 -3.18 6.50
CA LYS A 34 -11.51 -2.73 5.19
C LYS A 34 -10.49 -1.78 4.53
N ASP A 35 -9.90 -0.88 5.31
CA ASP A 35 -8.89 0.04 4.79
C ASP A 35 -7.56 -0.65 4.46
N LEU A 36 -7.16 -1.68 5.22
CA LEU A 36 -6.02 -2.52 4.86
C LEU A 36 -6.24 -3.24 3.52
N ILE A 37 -7.42 -3.80 3.28
CA ILE A 37 -7.77 -4.43 1.99
C ILE A 37 -7.66 -3.41 0.86
N ARG A 38 -8.15 -2.19 1.08
CA ARG A 38 -8.08 -1.11 0.08
C ARG A 38 -6.65 -0.66 -0.21
N LEU A 39 -5.80 -0.55 0.83
CA LEU A 39 -4.36 -0.30 0.67
C LEU A 39 -3.67 -1.41 -0.12
N GLY A 40 -4.08 -2.67 0.07
CA GLY A 40 -3.62 -3.80 -0.74
C GLY A 40 -3.98 -3.65 -2.22
N SER A 41 -5.23 -3.24 -2.52
CA SER A 41 -5.67 -2.98 -3.90
C SER A 41 -4.84 -1.89 -4.57
N PHE A 42 -4.60 -0.77 -3.87
CA PHE A 42 -3.76 0.31 -4.37
C PHE A 42 -2.32 -0.15 -4.62
N SER A 43 -1.79 -0.99 -3.73
CA SER A 43 -0.44 -1.55 -3.88
C SER A 43 -0.33 -2.42 -5.13
N LYS A 44 -1.33 -3.28 -5.37
CA LYS A 44 -1.40 -4.11 -6.57
C LYS A 44 -1.55 -3.28 -7.84
N GLU A 45 -2.44 -2.29 -7.85
CA GLU A 45 -2.60 -1.37 -8.98
C GLU A 45 -1.31 -0.58 -9.26
N ALA A 46 -0.56 -0.19 -8.24
CA ALA A 46 0.72 0.48 -8.42
C ALA A 46 1.77 -0.45 -9.01
N ILE A 47 1.83 -1.71 -8.56
CA ILE A 47 2.70 -2.74 -9.14
C ILE A 47 2.39 -2.93 -10.63
N ASP A 48 1.12 -3.15 -10.97
CA ASP A 48 0.67 -3.42 -12.34
C ASP A 48 0.91 -2.22 -13.27
N ASN A 49 0.52 -0.99 -12.85
CA ASN A 49 0.56 0.19 -13.72
C ASN A 49 1.96 0.81 -13.86
N TYR A 50 2.84 0.59 -12.89
CA TYR A 50 4.18 1.18 -12.88
C TYR A 50 5.29 0.15 -13.01
N ASN A 51 4.95 -1.13 -13.25
CA ASN A 51 5.88 -2.24 -13.44
C ASN A 51 6.88 -2.34 -12.27
N LEU A 52 6.37 -2.30 -11.04
CA LEU A 52 7.16 -2.33 -9.80
C LEU A 52 7.33 -3.78 -9.33
N ASN A 53 8.49 -4.08 -8.74
CA ASN A 53 8.69 -5.39 -8.08
C ASN A 53 7.95 -5.51 -6.74
N GLY A 54 7.50 -4.38 -6.18
CA GLY A 54 6.77 -4.34 -4.93
C GLY A 54 6.31 -2.93 -4.56
N CYS A 55 5.47 -2.87 -3.55
CA CYS A 55 4.87 -1.65 -3.02
C CYS A 55 4.73 -1.76 -1.49
N LEU A 56 5.08 -0.67 -0.79
CA LEU A 56 4.91 -0.55 0.65
C LEU A 56 3.61 0.19 0.97
N ALA A 57 2.76 -0.41 1.78
CA ALA A 57 1.61 0.24 2.39
C ALA A 57 1.82 0.39 3.91
N ILE A 58 1.41 1.54 4.45
CA ILE A 58 1.51 1.88 5.88
C ILE A 58 0.11 2.26 6.35
N GLN A 59 -0.35 1.67 7.45
CA GLN A 59 -1.55 2.11 8.13
C GLN A 59 -1.22 2.48 9.57
N SER A 60 -1.47 3.73 9.96
CA SER A 60 -1.35 4.15 11.36
C SER A 60 -2.74 4.44 11.93
N VAL A 61 -3.06 3.82 13.07
CA VAL A 61 -4.30 4.03 13.81
C VAL A 61 -3.96 4.43 15.24
N GLY A 62 -4.17 5.70 15.58
CA GLY A 62 -3.64 6.26 16.82
C GLY A 62 -2.12 6.12 16.86
N PHE A 63 -1.61 5.39 17.86
CA PHE A 63 -0.17 5.13 18.04
C PHE A 63 0.31 3.81 17.46
N ALA A 64 -0.59 2.97 16.93
CA ALA A 64 -0.24 1.69 16.33
C ALA A 64 0.00 1.88 14.82
N THR A 65 1.12 1.36 14.32
CA THR A 65 1.46 1.40 12.89
C THR A 65 1.68 -0.01 12.35
N THR A 66 0.97 -0.32 11.28
CA THR A 66 1.06 -1.57 10.52
C THR A 66 1.78 -1.31 9.20
N PHE A 67 2.81 -2.10 8.91
CA PHE A 67 3.51 -2.09 7.63
C PHE A 67 3.10 -3.32 6.81
N CYS A 68 2.63 -3.10 5.59
CA CYS A 68 2.24 -4.15 4.66
C CYS A 68 3.12 -4.06 3.42
N ILE A 69 3.83 -5.14 3.11
CA ILE A 69 4.68 -5.22 1.92
C ILE A 69 3.98 -6.12 0.91
N SER A 70 3.67 -5.58 -0.26
CA SER A 70 3.20 -6.34 -1.40
C SER A 70 4.35 -6.50 -2.38
N ALA A 71 4.60 -7.73 -2.82
CA ALA A 71 5.64 -8.05 -3.78
C ALA A 71 5.03 -8.78 -4.98
N LEU A 72 5.59 -8.53 -6.16
CA LEU A 72 5.25 -9.27 -7.36
C LEU A 72 5.93 -10.64 -7.30
N ILE A 73 5.15 -11.71 -7.21
CA ILE A 73 5.68 -13.08 -7.06
C ILE A 73 5.99 -13.71 -8.43
N ALA A 74 5.22 -13.35 -9.45
CA ALA A 74 5.46 -13.76 -10.82
C ALA A 74 4.85 -12.74 -11.78
N ASP A 75 5.60 -12.37 -12.81
CA ASP A 75 5.05 -11.75 -14.00
C ASP A 75 4.40 -12.85 -14.85
N ALA A 76 3.12 -12.71 -15.15
CA ALA A 76 2.52 -13.53 -16.19
C ALA A 76 3.31 -13.26 -17.49
N ILE A 77 3.81 -14.31 -18.14
CA ILE A 77 4.58 -14.23 -19.39
C ILE A 77 3.79 -13.37 -20.38
N SER A 78 4.16 -12.10 -20.54
CA SER A 78 3.63 -11.26 -21.60
C SER A 78 4.25 -11.73 -22.92
N PRO A 79 3.46 -11.94 -23.99
CA PRO A 79 4.06 -12.23 -25.30
C PRO A 79 5.02 -11.10 -25.69
N PRO A 80 6.13 -11.40 -26.39
CA PRO A 80 7.08 -10.38 -26.80
C PRO A 80 6.37 -9.33 -27.66
N ARG A 81 6.64 -8.05 -27.35
CA ARG A 81 6.13 -6.89 -28.09
C ARG A 81 6.77 -6.80 -29.47
#